data_AF-A0A402D0V3-F1
#
_entry.id   AF-A0A402D0V3-F1
#
_cell.length_a   1.000
_cell.length_b   1.000
_cell.length_c   1.000
_cell.angle_alpha   90.00
_cell.angle_beta   90.00
_cell.angle_gamma   90.00
#
_symmetry.space_group_name_H-M   'P 1'
#
loop_
_entity.id
_entity.type
_entity.pdbx_description
1 polymer ?
#
loop_
_entity_poly.entity_id
_entity_poly.type
_entity_poly.pdbx_seq_one_letter_code
_entity_poly.pdbx_strand_id
1 'polypeptide(L)' 'MQSPPGTITSTEVAIYDAHTLRRWTRSEKAQLWIGEYHQAHSGQWPSIKQIMHQADVGQGTAHRALVAARSERSKGN' A
#
# COMPACT_ATOMS: atom_id res chain seq x y z
N MET A 1 30.99 24.96 -13.47
CA MET A 1 29.82 24.78 -12.59
C MET A 1 29.31 23.37 -12.85
N GLN A 2 29.49 22.45 -11.91
CA GLN A 2 29.23 21.02 -12.10
C GLN A 2 27.98 20.67 -11.28
N SER A 3 26.86 20.41 -11.95
CA SER A 3 25.63 19.94 -11.30
C SER A 3 25.90 18.54 -10.71
N PRO A 4 25.57 18.28 -9.43
CA PRO A 4 25.88 16.99 -8.83
C PRO A 4 25.04 15.87 -9.47
N PRO A 5 25.58 14.64 -9.53
CA PRO A 5 24.94 13.51 -10.18
C PRO A 5 23.64 13.14 -9.48
N GLY A 6 22.66 12.76 -10.29
CA GLY A 6 21.27 12.45 -9.94
C GLY A 6 21.11 11.77 -8.58
N THR A 7 20.69 12.55 -7.60
CA THR A 7 19.93 11.99 -6.49
C THR A 7 18.59 11.58 -7.08
N ILE A 8 18.46 10.30 -7.46
CA ILE A 8 17.14 9.66 -7.54
C ILE A 8 16.65 9.64 -6.10
N THR A 9 16.10 10.77 -5.67
CA THR A 9 15.35 10.84 -4.42
C THR A 9 14.13 9.99 -4.72
N SER A 10 14.19 8.72 -4.31
CA SER A 10 13.03 7.84 -4.23
C SER A 10 12.09 8.51 -3.24
N THR A 11 11.39 9.51 -3.73
CA THR A 11 10.44 10.31 -2.99
C THR A 11 9.24 9.39 -2.93
N GLU A 12 9.29 8.45 -1.99
CA GLU A 12 8.13 7.70 -1.58
C GLU A 12 7.09 8.77 -1.25
N VAL A 13 6.13 8.95 -2.15
CA VAL A 13 5.08 9.97 -1.98
C VAL A 13 4.29 9.50 -0.78
N ALA A 14 4.65 10.06 0.36
CA ALA A 14 3.91 9.89 1.59
C ALA A 14 2.52 10.47 1.32
N ILE A 15 1.50 9.61 1.38
CA ILE A 15 0.13 10.06 1.29
C ILE A 15 -0.16 10.66 2.67
N TYR A 16 -0.22 11.98 2.73
CA TYR A 16 -0.52 12.67 3.96
C TYR A 16 -2.03 12.60 4.20
N ASP A 17 -2.42 11.84 5.22
CA ASP A 17 -3.81 11.81 5.65
C ASP A 17 -4.05 13.02 6.57
N ALA A 18 -4.68 14.06 6.04
CA ALA A 18 -4.91 15.32 6.74
C ALA A 18 -5.85 15.17 7.96
N HIS A 19 -6.62 14.08 8.04
CA HIS A 19 -7.57 13.83 9.12
C HIS A 19 -6.92 13.17 10.35
N THR A 20 -5.95 12.30 10.14
CA THR A 20 -5.27 11.56 11.23
C THR A 20 -3.87 12.08 11.53
N LEU A 21 -3.38 13.06 10.77
CA LEU A 21 -1.98 13.55 10.78
C LEU A 21 -0.96 12.42 10.62
N ARG A 22 -1.41 11.25 10.16
CA ARG A 22 -0.59 10.05 10.01
C ARG A 22 -0.04 10.02 8.61
N ARG A 23 1.27 9.80 8.55
CA ARG A 23 1.98 9.62 7.29
C ARG A 23 1.77 8.17 6.86
N TRP A 24 0.83 7.95 5.96
CA TRP A 24 0.63 6.61 5.40
C TRP A 24 1.65 6.40 4.30
N THR A 25 2.45 5.36 4.43
CA THR A 25 3.16 4.83 3.27
C THR A 25 2.11 4.29 2.29
N ARG A 26 2.41 4.37 1.00
CA ARG A 26 1.61 3.76 -0.08
C ARG A 26 1.27 2.29 0.22
N SER A 27 2.21 1.58 0.87
CA SER A 27 2.05 0.19 1.31
C SER A 27 0.98 0.03 2.40
N GLU A 28 0.95 0.90 3.42
CA GLU A 28 -0.04 0.85 4.49
C GLU A 28 -1.45 1.16 3.97
N LYS A 29 -1.58 2.14 3.05
CA LYS A 29 -2.87 2.43 2.39
C LYS A 29 -3.38 1.22 1.61
N ALA A 30 -2.48 0.52 0.91
CA ALA A 30 -2.83 -0.71 0.21
C ALA A 30 -3.27 -1.81 1.19
N GLN A 31 -2.56 -2.01 2.30
CA GLN A 31 -2.93 -3.02 3.31
C GLN A 31 -4.28 -2.72 3.95
N LEU A 32 -4.55 -1.46 4.31
CA LEU A 32 -5.82 -1.03 4.88
C LEU A 32 -6.97 -1.36 3.91
N TRP A 33 -6.84 -0.92 2.66
CA TRP A 33 -7.86 -1.16 1.65
C TRP A 33 -8.08 -2.65 1.38
N ILE A 34 -7.01 -3.46 1.39
CA ILE A 34 -7.13 -4.92 1.23
C ILE A 34 -7.94 -5.53 2.38
N GLY A 35 -7.71 -5.06 3.61
CA GLY A 35 -8.47 -5.47 4.80
C GLY A 35 -9.96 -5.10 4.69
N GLU A 36 -10.24 -3.85 4.31
CA GLU A 36 -11.61 -3.36 4.09
C GLU A 36 -12.32 -4.13 2.97
N TYR A 37 -11.66 -4.33 1.83
CA TYR A 37 -12.19 -5.11 0.72
C TYR A 37 -12.56 -6.53 1.17
N HIS A 38 -11.66 -7.19 1.90
CA HIS A 38 -11.89 -8.54 2.38
C HIS A 38 -13.03 -8.64 3.38
N GLN A 39 -13.21 -7.64 4.25
CA GLN A 39 -14.37 -7.58 5.15
C GLN A 39 -15.67 -7.32 4.37
N ALA A 40 -15.65 -6.41 3.40
CA ALA A 40 -16.81 -6.06 2.59
C ALA A 40 -17.25 -7.19 1.62
N HIS A 41 -16.32 -8.03 1.16
CA HIS A 41 -16.57 -9.09 0.18
C HIS A 41 -16.52 -10.50 0.81
N SER A 42 -16.99 -10.65 2.04
CA SER A 42 -17.19 -11.96 2.70
C SER A 42 -15.97 -12.89 2.67
N GLY A 43 -14.77 -12.33 2.81
CA GLY A 43 -13.53 -13.12 2.81
C GLY A 43 -12.79 -13.22 1.48
N GLN A 44 -13.26 -12.52 0.44
CA GLN A 44 -12.55 -12.49 -0.84
C GLN A 44 -11.34 -11.55 -0.78
N TRP A 45 -10.24 -11.98 -1.39
CA TRP A 45 -9.05 -11.14 -1.53
C TRP A 45 -9.11 -10.34 -2.84
N PRO A 46 -8.77 -9.04 -2.82
CA PRO A 46 -8.70 -8.26 -4.03
C PRO A 46 -7.52 -8.70 -4.91
N SER A 47 -7.67 -8.50 -6.21
CA SER A 47 -6.60 -8.75 -7.18
C SER A 47 -5.54 -7.65 -7.16
N ILE A 48 -4.33 -7.97 -7.61
CA ILE A 48 -3.22 -7.02 -7.70
C ILE A 48 -3.58 -5.77 -8.50
N LYS A 49 -4.32 -5.91 -9.60
CA LYS A 49 -4.77 -4.76 -10.41
C LYS A 49 -5.69 -3.82 -9.62
N GLN A 50 -6.64 -4.37 -8.86
CA GLN A 50 -7.54 -3.55 -8.04
C GLN A 50 -6.77 -2.80 -6.94
N ILE A 51 -5.81 -3.47 -6.29
CA ILE A 51 -4.95 -2.84 -5.28
C ILE A 51 -4.13 -1.70 -5.90
N MET A 52 -3.52 -1.93 -7.07
CA MET A 52 -2.74 -0.91 -7.77
C MET A 52 -3.57 0.33 -8.08
N HIS A 53 -4.76 0.15 -8.64
CA HIS A 53 -5.65 1.27 -8.98
C HIS A 53 -6.18 2.00 -7.75
N GLN A 54 -6.58 1.27 -6.71
CA GLN A 54 -7.20 1.90 -5.55
C GLN A 54 -6.19 2.60 -4.63
N ALA A 55 -5.04 1.97 -4.41
CA ALA A 55 -4.02 2.50 -3.53
C ALA A 55 -3.02 3.41 -4.24
N ASP A 56 -3.13 3.54 -5.58
CA ASP A 56 -2.18 4.27 -6.44
C ASP A 56 -0.74 3.79 -6.22
N VAL A 57 -0.55 2.47 -6.34
CA VAL A 57 0.73 1.80 -6.07
C VAL A 57 1.20 0.95 -7.24
N GLY A 58 2.52 0.77 -7.32
CA GLY A 58 3.11 -0.17 -8.27
C GLY A 58 2.79 -1.62 -7.94
N GLN A 59 2.93 -2.50 -8.95
CA GLN A 59 2.65 -3.93 -8.83
C GLN A 59 3.42 -4.61 -7.68
N GLY A 60 4.70 -4.25 -7.49
CA GLY A 60 5.52 -4.81 -6.40
C GLY A 60 5.00 -4.44 -5.02
N THR A 61 4.55 -3.20 -4.83
CA THR A 61 3.95 -2.73 -3.58
C THR A 61 2.60 -3.40 -3.33
N ALA A 62 1.75 -3.49 -4.36
CA ALA A 62 0.47 -4.20 -4.28
C ALA A 62 0.65 -5.68 -3.88
N HIS A 63 1.64 -6.36 -4.47
CA HIS A 63 1.93 -7.75 -4.13
C HIS A 63 2.40 -7.92 -2.68
N ARG A 64 3.34 -7.07 -2.22
CA ARG A 64 3.81 -7.09 -0.83
C ARG A 64 2.69 -6.80 0.16
N ALA A 65 1.83 -5.82 -0.13
CA ALA A 65 0.69 -5.48 0.70
C ALA A 65 -0.31 -6.64 0.82
N LEU A 66 -0.60 -7.34 -0.28
CA LEU A 66 -1.50 -8.52 -0.27
C LEU A 66 -0.93 -9.67 0.54
N VAL A 67 0.36 -9.99 0.37
CA VAL A 67 1.03 -11.05 1.14
C VAL A 67 1.08 -10.72 2.63
N ALA A 68 1.37 -9.45 2.97
CA ALA A 68 1.39 -9.00 4.36
C ALA A 68 -0.01 -9.09 4.98
N ALA A 69 -1.05 -8.58 4.31
CA ALA A 69 -2.43 -8.63 4.81
C ALA A 69 -2.93 -10.07 5.03
N ARG A 70 -2.55 -11.01 4.15
CA ARG A 70 -2.84 -12.45 4.33
C ARG A 70 -2.11 -13.03 5.55
N SER A 71 -0.82 -12.71 5.70
CA SER A 71 0.00 -13.23 6.80
C SER A 71 -0.46 -12.72 8.16
N GLU A 72 -0.87 -11.46 8.28
CA GLU A 72 -1.40 -10.93 9.53
C GLU A 72 -2.70 -11.61 9.94
N ARG A 73 -3.56 -11.96 8.97
CA ARG A 73 -4.80 -12.69 9.24
C ARG A 73 -4.56 -14.14 9.67
N SER A 74 -3.51 -14.79 9.17
CA SER A 74 -3.10 -16.13 9.61
C SER A 74 -2.52 -16.17 11.02
N LYS A 75 -2.06 -15.04 11.57
CA LYS A 75 -1.53 -14.94 12.95
C LYS A 75 -2.57 -14.60 14.01
N GLY A 76 -3.78 -14.21 13.60
CA GLY A 76 -4.88 -13.82 14.49
C GLY A 76 -5.85 -14.94 14.85
N ASN A 77 -5.48 -16.20 14.63
CA ASN A 77 -6.22 -17.40 15.05
C ASN A 77 -5.49 -18.11 16.18
#